data_AF-A0A3D8HP62-F1
#
_entry.id   AF-A0A3D8HP62-F1
#
_cell.length_a   1.000
_cell.length_b   1.000
_cell.length_c   1.000
_cell.angle_alpha   90.00
_cell.angle_beta   90.00
_cell.angle_gamma   90.00
#
_symmetry.space_group_name_H-M   'P 1'
#
loop_
_entity.id
_entity.type
_entity.pdbx_description
1 polymer ?
#
loop_
_entity_poly.entity_id
_entity_poly.type
_entity_poly.pdbx_seq_one_letter_code
_entity_poly.pdbx_strand_id
1 'polypeptide(L)'
;MNLIDDFVEVKECIYKNECYCVRDNGAVLRHAPAGKKARKLDNRWTFGKVNLQNGYLYIGSARIHRIVALAFHGEPPTKEHITDHIDTNRQNNRPQNLRYLTRLENAILNPITRSKIEYYCGSIRAFLQNPQILRNRVLESGDKSIEWMREVSNEEAQNCLKNLQHLSLQKNKSHSTMTTKMGEWIYKPIYPQTINHYDIKALSPSVAVQRYWTTPTEFILCPKQISDTPLEDYYKNLKRNATLTKNNFNSSRIIKFEMSKNKEAIFVISQIKTKDKKSYAVLKIICENNFFVHINCGYITEAQKTTYKELIPELEERQREKQESLKNHQEQERARQQEIVANELNFNIAGYDTQALFPSIAKQRAWVTPTEFLLCPKEASDTPLEDYCKNLQKEALFSQNKNNLASVLDFALCSKAIFVICKFDERNVKHFALVEIIYENNFFVHINRGGFFEERGAYKYWTLAQGLKWSGGDTFDDYC
;
A
#
# COMPACT_ATOMS: atom_id res chain seq x y z
N MET A 1 31.73 5.14 12.03
CA MET A 1 31.97 4.03 12.99
C MET A 1 31.94 2.70 12.24
N ASN A 2 32.44 1.63 12.85
CA ASN A 2 32.30 0.27 12.32
C ASN A 2 30.92 -0.28 12.74
N LEU A 3 30.13 -0.82 11.81
CA LEU A 3 28.77 -1.31 12.09
C LEU A 3 28.73 -2.39 13.18
N ILE A 4 29.80 -3.19 13.31
CA ILE A 4 29.84 -4.26 14.30
C ILE A 4 29.85 -3.73 15.74
N ASP A 5 30.35 -2.50 15.94
CA ASP A 5 30.52 -1.83 17.24
C ASP A 5 29.47 -0.74 17.50
N ASP A 6 28.53 -0.54 16.58
CA ASP A 6 27.27 0.19 16.77
C ASP A 6 26.25 -0.73 17.49
N PHE A 7 26.30 -0.82 18.81
CA PHE A 7 25.39 -1.63 19.65
C PHE A 7 25.18 -1.00 21.04
N VAL A 8 24.09 -1.37 21.73
CA VAL A 8 23.83 -0.94 23.12
C VAL A 8 23.68 -2.15 24.05
N GLU A 9 22.83 -3.12 23.70
CA GLU A 9 22.55 -4.31 24.50
C GLU A 9 23.33 -5.55 24.00
N VAL A 10 23.75 -6.40 24.95
CA VAL A 10 24.31 -7.74 24.69
C VAL A 10 23.54 -8.77 25.53
N LYS A 11 23.13 -9.87 24.90
CA LYS A 11 22.48 -11.02 25.55
C LYS A 11 23.22 -12.32 25.26
N GLU A 12 23.03 -13.32 26.11
CA GLU A 12 23.56 -14.68 25.91
C GLU A 12 22.45 -15.67 25.54
N CYS A 13 22.75 -16.65 24.69
CA CYS A 13 21.84 -17.76 24.42
C CYS A 13 22.58 -19.07 24.08
N ILE A 14 21.89 -20.19 24.25
CA ILE A 14 22.36 -21.51 23.80
C ILE A 14 21.54 -21.93 22.59
N TYR A 15 22.18 -22.15 21.44
CA TYR A 15 21.51 -22.57 20.21
C TYR A 15 22.22 -23.76 19.57
N LYS A 16 21.51 -24.89 19.44
CA LYS A 16 22.05 -26.17 18.95
C LYS A 16 23.30 -26.63 19.71
N ASN A 17 23.24 -26.61 21.03
CA ASN A 17 24.31 -27.06 21.95
C ASN A 17 25.62 -26.24 21.84
N GLU A 18 25.54 -25.03 21.31
CA GLU A 18 26.63 -24.05 21.22
C GLU A 18 26.20 -22.78 21.97
N CYS A 19 27.10 -22.14 22.71
CA CYS A 19 26.83 -20.89 23.43
C CYS A 19 27.20 -19.66 22.57
N TYR A 20 26.43 -18.59 22.67
CA TYR A 20 26.64 -17.34 21.95
C TYR A 20 26.38 -16.10 22.83
N CYS A 21 27.23 -15.09 22.74
CA CYS A 21 26.82 -13.70 23.01
C CYS A 21 26.24 -13.10 21.71
N VAL A 22 25.28 -12.18 21.85
CA VAL A 22 24.52 -11.56 20.76
C VAL A 22 24.35 -10.06 21.03
N ARG A 23 24.72 -9.20 20.08
CA ARG A 23 24.49 -7.75 20.12
C ARG A 23 23.14 -7.38 19.51
N ASP A 24 22.54 -6.29 19.97
CA ASP A 24 21.29 -5.72 19.41
C ASP A 24 21.41 -5.21 17.96
N ASN A 25 22.63 -5.10 17.43
CA ASN A 25 22.85 -4.87 16.00
C ASN A 25 22.77 -6.15 15.14
N GLY A 26 22.58 -7.31 15.76
CA GLY A 26 22.51 -8.61 15.10
C GLY A 26 23.85 -9.31 14.89
N ALA A 27 24.97 -8.76 15.39
CA ALA A 27 26.25 -9.46 15.44
C ALA A 27 26.24 -10.55 16.53
N VAL A 28 26.94 -11.65 16.28
CA VAL A 28 27.09 -12.77 17.22
C VAL A 28 28.56 -13.08 17.49
N LEU A 29 28.84 -13.57 18.69
CA LEU A 29 30.10 -14.20 19.07
C LEU A 29 29.75 -15.60 19.59
N ARG A 30 30.29 -16.65 18.94
CA ARG A 30 30.14 -18.03 19.42
C ARG A 30 31.32 -18.38 20.31
N HIS A 31 31.08 -18.99 21.47
CA HIS A 31 32.17 -19.40 22.35
C HIS A 31 32.88 -20.66 21.81
N ALA A 32 34.17 -20.77 22.11
CA ALA A 32 34.91 -22.02 21.92
C ALA A 32 34.37 -23.08 22.91
N PRO A 33 34.03 -24.32 22.47
CA PRO A 33 33.53 -25.34 23.37
C PRO A 33 34.59 -25.76 24.40
N ALA A 34 34.19 -25.95 25.65
CA ALA A 34 35.11 -26.35 26.73
C ALA A 34 35.92 -27.60 26.37
N GLY A 35 37.23 -27.55 26.63
CA GLY A 35 38.17 -28.63 26.30
C GLY A 35 38.45 -28.86 24.81
N LYS A 36 37.93 -28.02 23.89
CA LYS A 36 38.14 -28.16 22.44
C LYS A 36 38.86 -26.95 21.84
N LYS A 37 39.65 -27.20 20.79
CA LYS A 37 40.35 -26.13 20.05
C LYS A 37 39.34 -25.20 19.36
N ALA A 38 39.46 -23.90 19.62
CA ALA A 38 38.62 -22.87 19.02
C ALA A 38 38.67 -22.90 17.48
N ARG A 39 37.50 -22.77 16.84
CA ARG A 39 37.36 -22.65 15.37
C ARG A 39 37.66 -21.20 14.94
N LYS A 40 37.90 -20.97 13.65
CA LYS A 40 38.31 -19.66 13.08
C LYS A 40 37.41 -18.45 13.46
N LEU A 41 36.13 -18.69 13.76
CA LEU A 41 35.14 -17.67 14.12
C LEU A 41 34.66 -17.77 15.58
N ASP A 42 35.25 -18.66 16.39
CA ASP A 42 34.92 -18.73 17.81
C ASP A 42 35.65 -17.60 18.55
N ASN A 43 35.04 -17.10 19.63
CA ASN A 43 35.50 -15.98 20.44
C ASN A 43 35.75 -14.69 19.63
N ARG A 44 35.02 -14.50 18.52
CA ARG A 44 35.07 -13.32 17.65
C ARG A 44 33.67 -12.86 17.29
N TRP A 45 33.44 -11.55 17.37
CA TRP A 45 32.20 -10.93 16.87
C TRP A 45 32.13 -10.99 15.35
N THR A 46 30.95 -11.29 14.82
CA THR A 46 30.70 -11.30 13.36
C THR A 46 29.21 -11.18 13.04
N PHE A 47 28.88 -10.54 11.92
CA PHE A 47 27.56 -10.69 11.27
C PHE A 47 27.45 -12.01 10.48
N GLY A 48 28.54 -12.78 10.37
CA GLY A 48 28.61 -14.09 9.73
C GLY A 48 29.10 -14.04 8.28
N LYS A 49 28.66 -15.01 7.48
CA LYS A 49 28.86 -15.05 6.03
C LYS A 49 27.53 -15.19 5.30
N VAL A 50 27.31 -14.38 4.27
CA VAL A 50 26.10 -14.46 3.43
C VAL A 50 26.09 -15.74 2.60
N ASN A 51 24.93 -16.38 2.53
CA ASN A 51 24.67 -17.50 1.63
C ASN A 51 24.02 -16.98 0.33
N LEU A 52 24.78 -16.96 -0.76
CA LEU A 52 24.37 -16.40 -2.06
C LEU A 52 23.20 -17.13 -2.75
N GLN A 53 22.72 -18.26 -2.23
CA GLN A 53 21.52 -18.95 -2.73
C GLN A 53 20.23 -18.50 -2.04
N ASN A 54 20.31 -17.92 -0.84
CA ASN A 54 19.11 -17.59 -0.05
C ASN A 54 19.16 -16.23 0.67
N GLY A 55 20.29 -15.53 0.67
CA GLY A 55 20.46 -14.20 1.25
C GLY A 55 20.62 -14.15 2.78
N TYR A 56 20.52 -15.28 3.49
CA TYR A 56 20.69 -15.30 4.94
C TYR A 56 22.17 -15.32 5.35
N LEU A 57 22.46 -14.71 6.50
CA LEU A 57 23.77 -14.75 7.17
C LEU A 57 23.91 -16.01 8.06
N TYR A 58 25.10 -16.62 8.01
CA TYR A 58 25.43 -17.88 8.70
C TYR A 58 26.73 -17.80 9.53
N ILE A 59 26.75 -18.51 10.67
CA ILE A 59 27.96 -18.85 11.42
C ILE A 59 28.11 -20.39 11.49
N GLY A 60 28.95 -20.94 10.61
CA GLY A 60 28.96 -22.38 10.33
C GLY A 60 27.63 -22.82 9.72
N SER A 61 26.93 -23.78 10.34
CA SER A 61 25.61 -24.27 9.92
C SER A 61 24.42 -23.55 10.59
N ALA A 62 24.67 -22.61 11.50
CA ALA A 62 23.65 -21.84 12.19
C ALA A 62 23.29 -20.56 11.40
N ARG A 63 21.99 -20.28 11.23
CA ARG A 63 21.48 -19.00 10.68
C ARG A 63 21.43 -17.96 11.78
N ILE A 64 21.98 -16.78 11.54
CA ILE A 64 22.21 -15.79 12.61
C ILE A 64 20.91 -15.16 13.12
N HIS A 65 19.93 -14.85 12.26
CA HIS A 65 18.61 -14.38 12.72
C HIS A 65 17.94 -15.32 13.72
N ARG A 66 18.19 -16.65 13.68
CA ARG A 66 17.62 -17.58 14.66
C ARG A 66 18.31 -17.50 16.02
N ILE A 67 19.61 -17.21 16.03
CA ILE A 67 20.39 -17.00 17.25
C ILE A 67 19.98 -15.66 17.89
N VAL A 68 19.83 -14.60 17.07
CA VAL A 68 19.43 -13.28 17.53
C VAL A 68 17.99 -13.26 18.05
N ALA A 69 17.04 -13.84 17.30
CA ALA A 69 15.66 -13.94 17.76
C ALA A 69 15.55 -14.75 19.07
N LEU A 70 16.29 -15.86 19.21
CA LEU A 70 16.30 -16.63 20.44
C LEU A 70 16.85 -15.84 21.64
N ALA A 71 17.93 -15.08 21.44
CA ALA A 71 18.55 -14.29 22.52
C ALA A 71 17.68 -13.09 22.96
N PHE A 72 16.96 -12.44 22.05
CA PHE A 72 16.21 -11.22 22.34
C PHE A 72 14.71 -11.43 22.58
N HIS A 73 14.10 -12.42 21.91
CA HIS A 73 12.66 -12.71 21.95
C HIS A 73 12.31 -14.04 22.63
N GLY A 74 13.30 -14.85 23.02
CA GLY A 74 13.09 -16.17 23.62
C GLY A 74 12.80 -17.28 22.61
N GLU A 75 12.38 -18.45 23.09
CA GLU A 75 12.00 -19.58 22.21
C GLU A 75 10.72 -19.27 21.40
N PRO A 76 10.56 -19.80 20.17
CA PRO A 76 9.37 -19.57 19.36
C PRO A 76 8.12 -20.19 20.01
N PRO A 77 6.94 -19.53 19.96
CA PRO A 77 5.72 -20.00 20.64
C PRO A 77 5.27 -21.42 20.24
N THR A 78 5.50 -21.82 18.98
CA THR A 78 5.28 -23.20 18.52
C THR A 78 6.39 -23.62 17.54
N LYS A 79 6.51 -24.94 17.28
CA LYS A 79 7.44 -25.50 16.29
C LYS A 79 7.17 -25.06 14.85
N GLU A 80 6.00 -24.48 14.57
CA GLU A 80 5.58 -24.00 13.25
C GLU A 80 5.98 -22.53 13.01
N HIS A 81 6.28 -21.78 14.07
CA HIS A 81 6.77 -20.43 13.98
C HIS A 81 8.20 -20.43 13.41
N ILE A 82 8.40 -19.63 12.36
CA ILE A 82 9.70 -19.30 11.81
C ILE A 82 10.08 -17.88 12.21
N THR A 83 11.38 -17.59 12.25
CA THR A 83 11.86 -16.21 12.33
C THR A 83 11.62 -15.53 10.98
N ASP A 84 10.86 -14.44 10.99
CA ASP A 84 10.60 -13.55 9.86
C ASP A 84 11.44 -12.27 9.97
N HIS A 85 11.74 -11.66 8.82
CA HIS A 85 12.38 -10.34 8.69
C HIS A 85 11.30 -9.35 8.25
N ILE A 86 10.98 -8.36 9.09
CA ILE A 86 9.87 -7.43 8.86
C ILE A 86 10.09 -6.63 7.57
N ASP A 87 11.28 -6.07 7.38
CA ASP A 87 11.71 -5.38 6.15
C ASP A 87 12.07 -6.34 4.98
N THR A 88 11.95 -7.65 5.16
CA THR A 88 12.38 -8.71 4.22
C THR A 88 13.88 -8.75 3.88
N ASN A 89 14.72 -7.83 4.38
CA ASN A 89 16.17 -7.84 4.22
C ASN A 89 16.78 -8.92 5.14
N ARG A 90 17.15 -10.05 4.53
CA ARG A 90 17.67 -11.25 5.22
C ARG A 90 19.06 -11.07 5.87
N GLN A 91 19.67 -9.91 5.68
CA GLN A 91 20.94 -9.51 6.28
C GLN A 91 20.76 -8.46 7.40
N ASN A 92 19.60 -7.80 7.51
CA ASN A 92 19.24 -6.96 8.64
C ASN A 92 18.77 -7.82 9.83
N ASN A 93 19.70 -8.31 10.63
CA ASN A 93 19.42 -9.19 11.77
C ASN A 93 19.18 -8.44 13.10
N ARG A 94 18.93 -7.12 13.10
CA ARG A 94 18.61 -6.39 14.35
C ARG A 94 17.32 -6.95 14.98
N PRO A 95 17.24 -7.18 16.31
CA PRO A 95 16.09 -7.82 16.95
C PRO A 95 14.74 -7.16 16.63
N GLN A 96 14.72 -5.84 16.48
CA GLN A 96 13.53 -5.03 16.17
C GLN A 96 13.00 -5.30 14.75
N ASN A 97 13.82 -5.85 13.85
CA ASN A 97 13.42 -6.32 12.52
C ASN A 97 13.04 -7.81 12.49
N LEU A 98 13.26 -8.55 13.59
CA LEU A 98 12.98 -9.98 13.69
C LEU A 98 11.71 -10.23 14.50
N ARG A 99 10.92 -11.21 14.07
CA ARG A 99 9.73 -11.69 14.81
C ARG A 99 9.48 -13.17 14.56
N TYR A 100 8.68 -13.80 15.41
CA TYR A 100 8.16 -15.14 15.15
C TYR A 100 6.78 -15.07 14.47
N LEU A 101 6.62 -15.77 13.36
CA LEU A 101 5.34 -15.98 12.65
C LEU A 101 5.33 -17.35 11.98
N THR A 102 4.17 -17.95 11.77
CA THR A 102 4.02 -19.07 10.83
C THR A 102 4.20 -18.61 9.37
N ARG A 103 4.37 -19.58 8.47
CA ARG A 103 4.46 -19.34 7.02
C ARG A 103 3.20 -18.70 6.43
N LEU A 104 2.03 -18.99 7.00
CA LEU A 104 0.73 -18.47 6.56
C LEU A 104 0.56 -17.02 7.01
N GLU A 105 0.85 -16.72 8.27
CA GLU A 105 0.75 -15.36 8.82
C GLU A 105 1.67 -14.39 8.10
N ASN A 106 2.91 -14.76 7.76
CA ASN A 106 3.80 -13.89 6.99
C ASN A 106 3.20 -13.51 5.62
N ALA A 107 2.58 -14.46 4.92
CA ALA A 107 1.93 -14.24 3.63
C ALA A 107 0.72 -13.29 3.68
N ILE A 108 0.09 -13.14 4.86
CA ILE A 108 -1.11 -12.33 5.08
C ILE A 108 -0.78 -10.98 5.74
N LEU A 109 0.07 -11.00 6.78
CA LEU A 109 0.33 -9.89 7.71
C LEU A 109 1.56 -9.04 7.36
N ASN A 110 2.50 -9.50 6.53
CA ASN A 110 3.59 -8.65 6.05
C ASN A 110 3.17 -7.95 4.74
N PRO A 111 2.98 -6.62 4.70
CA PRO A 111 2.54 -5.92 3.48
C PRO A 111 3.52 -6.07 2.31
N ILE A 112 4.82 -6.20 2.58
CA ILE A 112 5.87 -6.36 1.57
C ILE A 112 5.81 -7.77 0.97
N THR A 113 5.74 -8.81 1.83
CA THR A 113 5.54 -10.21 1.39
C THR A 113 4.22 -10.36 0.62
N ARG A 114 3.14 -9.78 1.15
CA ARG A 114 1.81 -9.78 0.54
C ARG A 114 1.81 -9.11 -0.83
N SER A 115 2.43 -7.93 -0.97
CA SER A 115 2.51 -7.21 -2.25
C SER A 115 3.33 -8.01 -3.28
N LYS A 116 4.43 -8.68 -2.86
CA LYS A 116 5.18 -9.62 -3.73
C LYS A 116 4.33 -10.85 -4.11
N ILE A 117 3.49 -11.36 -3.22
CA ILE A 117 2.54 -12.46 -3.52
C ILE A 117 1.45 -12.00 -4.49
N GLU A 118 0.83 -10.85 -4.26
CA GLU A 118 -0.21 -10.29 -5.14
C GLU A 118 0.36 -9.97 -6.53
N TYR A 119 1.59 -9.46 -6.64
CA TYR A 119 2.29 -9.27 -7.92
C TYR A 119 2.58 -10.59 -8.65
N TYR A 120 3.23 -11.55 -8.00
CA TYR A 120 3.63 -12.80 -8.68
C TYR A 120 2.47 -13.78 -8.89
N CYS A 121 1.47 -13.83 -8.01
CA CYS A 121 0.36 -14.80 -8.06
C CYS A 121 -0.99 -14.19 -8.48
N GLY A 122 -1.07 -12.87 -8.70
CA GLY A 122 -2.32 -12.14 -8.97
C GLY A 122 -3.19 -11.90 -7.73
N SER A 123 -3.17 -12.81 -6.75
CA SER A 123 -3.83 -12.65 -5.45
C SER A 123 -3.25 -13.56 -4.38
N ILE A 124 -3.51 -13.26 -3.10
CA ILE A 124 -3.28 -14.20 -1.99
C ILE A 124 -4.06 -15.50 -2.21
N ARG A 125 -5.32 -15.44 -2.69
CA ARG A 125 -6.18 -16.62 -2.86
C ARG A 125 -5.57 -17.64 -3.84
N ALA A 126 -4.99 -17.16 -4.95
CA ALA A 126 -4.26 -18.00 -5.90
C ALA A 126 -2.99 -18.62 -5.28
N PHE A 127 -2.25 -17.86 -4.45
CA PHE A 127 -1.10 -18.38 -3.72
C PHE A 127 -1.48 -19.44 -2.67
N LEU A 128 -2.59 -19.26 -1.94
CA LEU A 128 -3.08 -20.25 -0.98
C LEU A 128 -3.57 -21.54 -1.67
N GLN A 129 -4.15 -21.42 -2.87
CA GLN A 129 -4.53 -22.58 -3.70
C GLN A 129 -3.33 -23.32 -4.28
N ASN A 130 -2.27 -22.61 -4.69
CA ASN A 130 -1.02 -23.24 -5.15
C ASN A 130 0.21 -22.38 -4.82
N PRO A 131 0.90 -22.64 -3.69
CA PRO A 131 2.10 -21.91 -3.29
C PRO A 131 3.29 -22.05 -4.25
N GLN A 132 3.28 -23.02 -5.17
CA GLN A 132 4.37 -23.19 -6.15
C GLN A 132 4.33 -22.12 -7.25
N ILE A 133 3.21 -21.42 -7.47
CA ILE A 133 3.12 -20.32 -8.46
C ILE A 133 4.18 -19.25 -8.16
N LEU A 134 4.33 -18.87 -6.88
CA LEU A 134 5.36 -17.92 -6.44
C LEU A 134 6.78 -18.45 -6.69
N ARG A 135 7.01 -19.75 -6.45
CA ARG A 135 8.32 -20.38 -6.65
C ARG A 135 8.70 -20.41 -8.13
N ASN A 136 7.78 -20.85 -8.98
CA ASN A 136 8.00 -21.01 -10.41
C ASN A 136 8.23 -19.65 -11.07
N ARG A 137 7.35 -18.66 -10.84
CA ARG A 137 7.48 -17.34 -11.46
C ARG A 137 8.72 -16.54 -10.99
N VAL A 138 9.22 -16.77 -9.78
CA VAL A 138 10.50 -16.18 -9.30
C VAL A 138 11.73 -16.89 -9.91
N LEU A 139 11.61 -18.17 -10.30
CA LEU A 139 12.65 -18.86 -11.06
C LEU A 139 12.63 -18.43 -12.54
N GLU A 140 11.43 -18.33 -13.14
CA GLU A 140 11.19 -17.88 -14.51
C GLU A 140 11.66 -16.44 -14.75
N SER A 141 11.44 -15.52 -13.80
CA SER A 141 11.85 -14.12 -13.92
C SER A 141 13.36 -13.89 -13.75
N GLY A 142 14.11 -14.91 -13.29
CA GLY A 142 15.53 -14.78 -12.94
C GLY A 142 15.83 -13.82 -11.78
N ASP A 143 14.80 -13.34 -11.07
CA ASP A 143 14.88 -12.32 -10.01
C ASP A 143 15.62 -12.84 -8.77
N LYS A 144 16.96 -12.69 -8.79
CA LYS A 144 17.82 -12.79 -7.61
C LYS A 144 17.59 -11.59 -6.70
N SER A 145 16.40 -11.52 -6.10
CA SER A 145 15.90 -10.41 -5.26
C SER A 145 16.62 -10.28 -3.90
N ILE A 146 17.90 -10.65 -3.85
CA ILE A 146 18.82 -10.62 -2.72
C ILE A 146 20.03 -9.71 -2.98
N GLU A 147 20.30 -9.30 -4.22
CA GLU A 147 21.48 -8.48 -4.57
C GLU A 147 21.46 -7.08 -3.94
N TRP A 148 20.28 -6.57 -3.58
CA TRP A 148 20.13 -5.30 -2.87
C TRP A 148 20.36 -5.43 -1.35
N MET A 149 20.30 -6.65 -0.80
CA MET A 149 20.39 -6.89 0.64
C MET A 149 21.82 -6.75 1.15
N ARG A 150 22.01 -6.05 2.27
CA ARG A 150 23.27 -5.95 3.02
C ARG A 150 23.03 -5.72 4.52
N GLU A 151 24.08 -5.80 5.33
CA GLU A 151 24.08 -5.23 6.68
C GLU A 151 23.83 -3.70 6.65
N VAL A 152 23.25 -3.17 7.73
CA VAL A 152 22.69 -1.81 7.78
C VAL A 152 22.90 -1.14 9.14
N SER A 153 23.08 0.18 9.12
CA SER A 153 22.92 1.02 10.32
C SER A 153 21.46 1.02 10.81
N ASN A 154 21.22 1.52 12.02
CA ASN A 154 19.85 1.67 12.52
C ASN A 154 19.00 2.61 11.63
N GLU A 155 19.62 3.68 11.10
CA GLU A 155 18.97 4.62 10.17
C GLU A 155 18.66 3.96 8.82
N GLU A 156 19.64 3.24 8.25
CA GLU A 156 19.48 2.53 6.97
C GLU A 156 18.40 1.44 7.04
N ALA A 157 18.31 0.73 8.17
CA ALA A 157 17.23 -0.23 8.45
C ALA A 157 15.86 0.46 8.45
N GLN A 158 15.74 1.60 9.15
CA GLN A 158 14.49 2.36 9.22
C GLN A 158 14.08 2.95 7.87
N ASN A 159 15.05 3.42 7.08
CA ASN A 159 14.82 3.88 5.70
C ASN A 159 14.38 2.72 4.79
N CYS A 160 15.09 1.58 4.84
CA CYS A 160 14.77 0.37 4.08
C CYS A 160 13.33 -0.10 4.31
N LEU A 161 12.91 -0.21 5.57
CA LEU A 161 11.54 -0.60 5.93
C LEU A 161 10.50 0.38 5.38
N LYS A 162 10.68 1.69 5.60
CA LYS A 162 9.79 2.74 5.08
C LYS A 162 9.68 2.67 3.55
N ASN A 163 10.80 2.49 2.87
CA ASN A 163 10.87 2.52 1.41
C ASN A 163 10.20 1.29 0.77
N LEU A 164 10.36 0.11 1.36
CA LEU A 164 9.69 -1.12 0.93
C LEU A 164 8.20 -1.10 1.23
N GLN A 165 7.78 -0.56 2.39
CA GLN A 165 6.37 -0.31 2.70
C GLN A 165 5.74 0.64 1.68
N HIS A 166 6.39 1.77 1.37
CA HIS A 166 5.93 2.72 0.37
C HIS A 166 5.82 2.09 -1.04
N LEU A 167 6.78 1.27 -1.47
CA LEU A 167 6.65 0.48 -2.71
C LEU A 167 5.43 -0.45 -2.66
N SER A 168 5.22 -1.17 -1.55
CA SER A 168 4.13 -2.15 -1.42
C SER A 168 2.72 -1.55 -1.56
N LEU A 169 2.59 -0.25 -1.30
CA LEU A 169 1.35 0.54 -1.41
C LEU A 169 1.10 1.10 -2.83
N GLN A 170 2.11 1.20 -3.70
CA GLN A 170 1.96 1.77 -5.06
C GLN A 170 1.35 0.78 -6.07
N LYS A 171 0.13 0.31 -5.79
CA LYS A 171 -0.57 -0.71 -6.61
C LYS A 171 -0.92 -0.25 -8.04
N ASN A 172 -1.01 1.05 -8.30
CA ASN A 172 -1.63 1.60 -9.51
C ASN A 172 -0.62 2.31 -10.44
N LYS A 173 0.31 1.56 -11.06
CA LYS A 173 0.97 1.98 -12.31
C LYS A 173 1.05 0.82 -13.30
N SER A 174 0.27 0.92 -14.37
CA SER A 174 0.32 0.02 -15.52
C SER A 174 1.71 0.00 -16.16
N HIS A 175 2.33 -1.18 -16.21
CA HIS A 175 3.53 -1.52 -17.02
C HIS A 175 4.55 -0.39 -17.26
N SER A 176 4.92 0.33 -16.20
CA SER A 176 5.96 1.36 -16.31
C SER A 176 7.31 0.67 -16.56
N THR A 177 7.86 0.84 -17.76
CA THR A 177 9.08 0.18 -18.25
C THR A 177 10.38 0.62 -17.56
N MET A 178 10.28 1.32 -16.42
CA MET A 178 11.39 1.65 -15.54
C MET A 178 11.63 0.52 -14.54
N THR A 179 12.30 -0.55 -15.01
CA THR A 179 12.88 -1.64 -14.21
C THR A 179 14.05 -1.14 -13.36
N THR A 180 13.74 -0.21 -12.44
CA THR A 180 14.70 0.45 -11.55
C THR A 180 15.12 -0.55 -10.48
N LYS A 181 16.10 -1.40 -10.81
CA LYS A 181 16.65 -2.46 -9.97
C LYS A 181 16.92 -1.93 -8.56
N MET A 182 16.45 -2.67 -7.56
CA MET A 182 16.63 -2.28 -6.16
C MET A 182 18.13 -2.26 -5.80
N GLY A 183 18.55 -1.25 -5.04
CA GLY A 183 19.95 -0.96 -4.72
C GLY A 183 20.03 0.23 -3.77
N GLU A 184 21.19 0.90 -3.67
CA GLU A 184 21.53 1.90 -2.62
C GLU A 184 20.54 3.05 -2.38
N TRP A 185 19.57 3.30 -3.27
CA TRP A 185 18.48 4.22 -2.98
C TRP A 185 17.54 3.69 -1.88
N ILE A 186 17.42 2.37 -1.69
CA ILE A 186 16.51 1.75 -0.71
C ILE A 186 16.93 2.03 0.75
N TYR A 187 18.23 2.26 0.99
CA TYR A 187 18.78 2.56 2.32
C TYR A 187 18.82 4.06 2.65
N LYS A 188 18.61 4.91 1.63
CA LYS A 188 18.52 6.36 1.78
C LYS A 188 17.09 6.75 2.14
N PRO A 189 16.85 7.85 2.87
CA PRO A 189 15.49 8.30 3.14
C PRO A 189 14.75 8.57 1.81
N ILE A 190 13.46 8.23 1.73
CA ILE A 190 12.59 8.79 0.68
C ILE A 190 12.40 10.28 0.94
N TYR A 191 12.54 11.10 -0.11
CA TYR A 191 12.51 12.56 -0.04
C TYR A 191 11.08 13.13 -0.10
N PRO A 192 10.63 13.86 0.93
CA PRO A 192 11.06 13.76 2.32
C PRO A 192 9.87 13.65 3.29
N GLN A 193 9.82 12.61 4.13
CA GLN A 193 8.93 12.59 5.31
C GLN A 193 9.65 12.09 6.57
N THR A 194 10.50 12.98 7.10
CA THR A 194 10.69 13.23 8.55
C THR A 194 11.40 14.60 8.74
N ILE A 195 10.91 15.64 8.05
CA ILE A 195 11.39 17.03 8.22
C ILE A 195 10.19 17.97 8.32
N ASN A 196 9.32 17.99 7.31
CA ASN A 196 8.08 18.74 7.34
C ASN A 196 7.01 18.05 6.47
N HIS A 197 5.75 18.02 6.94
CA HIS A 197 4.63 17.43 6.20
C HIS A 197 4.19 18.28 4.99
N TYR A 198 4.63 19.53 4.90
CA TYR A 198 4.31 20.47 3.81
C TYR A 198 5.33 20.45 2.65
N ASP A 199 6.25 19.48 2.63
CA ASP A 199 7.28 19.31 1.61
C ASP A 199 6.83 18.39 0.47
N ILE A 200 6.97 18.86 -0.77
CA ILE A 200 6.85 18.02 -1.97
C ILE A 200 8.09 18.17 -2.86
N LYS A 201 8.32 17.18 -3.73
CA LYS A 201 9.49 17.14 -4.62
C LYS A 201 9.38 18.19 -5.73
N ALA A 202 10.49 18.87 -6.06
CA ALA A 202 10.57 19.73 -7.22
C ALA A 202 10.58 18.93 -8.54
N LEU A 203 10.33 19.61 -9.67
CA LEU A 203 10.51 19.02 -11.00
C LEU A 203 12.00 18.86 -11.35
N SER A 204 12.82 19.86 -10.99
CA SER A 204 14.26 19.90 -11.26
C SER A 204 14.93 20.99 -10.42
N PRO A 205 16.19 20.83 -9.97
CA PRO A 205 17.00 19.62 -10.02
C PRO A 205 16.51 18.54 -9.04
N SER A 206 17.10 17.34 -9.09
CA SER A 206 16.75 16.22 -8.20
C SER A 206 17.00 16.51 -6.70
N VAL A 207 17.91 17.44 -6.39
CA VAL A 207 18.24 17.88 -5.03
C VAL A 207 17.37 19.04 -4.51
N ALA A 208 16.31 19.42 -5.24
CA ALA A 208 15.37 20.46 -4.83
C ALA A 208 14.06 19.89 -4.26
N VAL A 209 13.64 20.47 -3.14
CA VAL A 209 12.36 20.25 -2.44
C VAL A 209 11.63 21.59 -2.34
N GLN A 210 10.30 21.57 -2.27
CA GLN A 210 9.47 22.78 -2.26
C GLN A 210 8.42 22.70 -1.14
N ARG A 211 8.46 23.67 -0.21
CA ARG A 211 7.62 23.76 1.01
C ARG A 211 6.55 24.84 0.86
N TYR A 212 5.29 24.51 1.15
CA TYR A 212 4.11 25.36 0.92
C TYR A 212 3.82 25.72 -0.56
N TRP A 213 4.15 24.83 -1.50
CA TRP A 213 3.82 25.00 -2.93
C TRP A 213 2.71 24.04 -3.35
N THR A 214 1.72 24.54 -4.08
CA THR A 214 0.62 23.73 -4.66
C THR A 214 0.97 23.09 -6.01
N THR A 215 2.11 23.44 -6.61
CA THR A 215 2.45 23.06 -7.99
C THR A 215 3.92 22.68 -8.10
N PRO A 216 4.25 21.46 -8.56
CA PRO A 216 5.62 21.05 -8.87
C PRO A 216 6.29 22.05 -9.83
N THR A 217 7.50 22.47 -9.47
CA THR A 217 8.19 23.62 -10.08
C THR A 217 9.67 23.29 -10.34
N GLU A 218 10.23 23.83 -11.42
CA GLU A 218 11.66 23.81 -11.74
C GLU A 218 12.36 24.99 -11.06
N PHE A 219 13.48 24.75 -10.38
CA PHE A 219 14.32 25.77 -9.73
C PHE A 219 15.62 25.95 -10.54
N ILE A 220 15.58 26.87 -11.51
CA ILE A 220 16.53 26.95 -12.64
C ILE A 220 17.98 27.21 -12.20
N LEU A 221 18.18 27.92 -11.09
CA LEU A 221 19.51 28.30 -10.56
C LEU A 221 19.97 27.45 -9.37
N CYS A 222 19.15 26.47 -8.94
CA CYS A 222 19.52 25.55 -7.86
C CYS A 222 20.71 24.67 -8.29
N PRO A 223 21.74 24.50 -7.45
CA PRO A 223 22.82 23.55 -7.71
C PRO A 223 22.27 22.13 -7.98
N LYS A 224 22.93 21.39 -8.87
CA LYS A 224 22.53 20.02 -9.24
C LYS A 224 22.96 18.96 -8.22
N GLN A 225 23.84 19.33 -7.30
CA GLN A 225 24.43 18.50 -6.25
C GLN A 225 24.63 19.37 -4.99
N ILE A 226 24.81 18.73 -3.84
CA ILE A 226 25.16 19.38 -2.57
C ILE A 226 26.68 19.43 -2.44
N SER A 227 27.21 20.56 -1.99
CA SER A 227 28.60 20.75 -1.57
C SER A 227 28.68 20.94 -0.05
N ASP A 228 29.89 21.08 0.49
CA ASP A 228 30.11 21.40 1.91
C ASP A 228 29.65 22.82 2.30
N THR A 229 29.42 23.71 1.31
CA THR A 229 28.93 25.09 1.51
C THR A 229 27.68 25.38 0.64
N PRO A 230 26.62 24.57 0.76
CA PRO A 230 25.60 24.43 -0.29
C PRO A 230 24.81 25.72 -0.54
N LEU A 231 24.51 26.49 0.52
CA LEU A 231 23.81 27.77 0.39
C LEU A 231 24.71 28.89 -0.14
N GLU A 232 26.03 28.85 0.09
CA GLU A 232 26.94 29.80 -0.55
C GLU A 232 27.04 29.53 -2.05
N ASP A 233 27.11 28.26 -2.46
CA ASP A 233 27.16 27.88 -3.87
C ASP A 233 25.85 28.16 -4.62
N TYR A 234 24.70 27.98 -3.96
CA TYR A 234 23.44 28.48 -4.52
C TYR A 234 23.44 30.03 -4.58
N TYR A 235 23.89 30.73 -3.53
CA TYR A 235 23.97 32.19 -3.55
C TYR A 235 24.83 32.74 -4.70
N LYS A 236 25.96 32.08 -5.02
CA LYS A 236 26.83 32.39 -6.18
C LYS A 236 26.11 32.22 -7.54
N ASN A 237 25.14 31.31 -7.65
CA ASN A 237 24.35 31.10 -8.87
C ASN A 237 23.24 32.14 -9.07
N LEU A 238 22.77 32.80 -8.00
CA LEU A 238 21.68 33.77 -8.08
C LEU A 238 22.13 35.06 -8.79
N LYS A 239 21.32 35.52 -9.74
CA LYS A 239 21.59 36.73 -10.54
C LYS A 239 20.32 37.56 -10.70
N ARG A 240 20.44 38.89 -10.56
CA ARG A 240 19.30 39.81 -10.72
C ARG A 240 18.72 39.70 -12.15
N ASN A 241 17.40 39.80 -12.26
CA ASN A 241 16.59 39.61 -13.47
C ASN A 241 16.60 38.19 -14.09
N ALA A 242 17.43 37.27 -13.61
CA ALA A 242 17.42 35.87 -14.08
C ALA A 242 16.13 35.15 -13.65
N THR A 243 15.76 34.10 -14.39
CA THR A 243 14.64 33.22 -14.06
C THR A 243 14.99 32.37 -12.84
N LEU A 244 14.20 32.44 -11.77
CA LEU A 244 14.38 31.62 -10.58
C LEU A 244 13.58 30.33 -10.68
N THR A 245 12.28 30.45 -10.96
CA THR A 245 11.34 29.33 -11.07
C THR A 245 10.62 29.28 -12.40
N LYS A 246 10.23 28.07 -12.81
CA LYS A 246 9.42 27.80 -14.00
C LYS A 246 8.49 26.60 -13.73
N ASN A 247 7.25 26.69 -14.18
CA ASN A 247 6.27 25.60 -14.20
C ASN A 247 5.33 25.79 -15.40
N ASN A 248 4.32 24.92 -15.54
CA ASN A 248 3.41 24.93 -16.70
C ASN A 248 2.49 26.16 -16.77
N PHE A 249 2.41 26.98 -15.71
CA PHE A 249 1.50 28.12 -15.62
C PHE A 249 2.22 29.47 -15.58
N ASN A 250 3.43 29.52 -15.02
CA ASN A 250 4.18 30.76 -14.82
C ASN A 250 5.70 30.55 -14.74
N SER A 251 6.42 31.67 -14.78
CA SER A 251 7.84 31.77 -14.43
C SER A 251 8.09 33.02 -13.60
N SER A 252 9.13 32.99 -12.77
CA SER A 252 9.50 34.08 -11.86
C SER A 252 10.88 34.64 -12.19
N ARG A 253 11.06 35.96 -12.03
CA ARG A 253 12.35 36.66 -12.24
C ARG A 253 12.85 37.30 -10.94
N ILE A 254 14.14 37.16 -10.65
CA ILE A 254 14.75 37.69 -9.41
C ILE A 254 14.79 39.22 -9.43
N ILE A 255 14.17 39.87 -8.44
CA ILE A 255 14.20 41.33 -8.25
C ILE A 255 15.31 41.74 -7.26
N LYS A 256 15.39 41.02 -6.15
CA LYS A 256 16.40 41.14 -5.08
C LYS A 256 16.60 39.76 -4.44
N PHE A 257 17.81 39.46 -4.00
CA PHE A 257 18.14 38.32 -3.16
C PHE A 257 19.17 38.74 -2.09
N GLU A 258 19.23 38.02 -0.98
CA GLU A 258 20.11 38.34 0.15
C GLU A 258 20.33 37.10 1.02
N MET A 259 21.55 36.90 1.54
CA MET A 259 21.84 35.82 2.48
C MET A 259 21.63 36.29 3.93
N SER A 260 21.18 35.38 4.79
CA SER A 260 21.06 35.59 6.25
C SER A 260 22.41 35.82 6.93
N LYS A 261 22.42 36.50 8.09
CA LYS A 261 23.67 36.83 8.83
C LYS A 261 24.45 35.59 9.28
N ASN A 262 23.73 34.51 9.60
CA ASN A 262 24.24 33.19 9.99
C ASN A 262 24.44 32.23 8.79
N LYS A 263 24.13 32.66 7.56
CA LYS A 263 24.23 31.87 6.31
C LYS A 263 23.32 30.63 6.21
N GLU A 264 22.45 30.38 7.18
CA GLU A 264 21.50 29.24 7.21
C GLU A 264 20.34 29.36 6.20
N ALA A 265 20.09 30.56 5.68
CA ALA A 265 19.02 30.84 4.72
C ALA A 265 19.42 31.89 3.65
N ILE A 266 18.85 31.75 2.46
CA ILE A 266 18.83 32.78 1.40
C ILE A 266 17.39 33.26 1.22
N PHE A 267 17.19 34.58 1.18
CA PHE A 267 15.90 35.20 0.91
C PHE A 267 15.87 35.76 -0.51
N VAL A 268 14.78 35.54 -1.25
CA VAL A 268 14.64 35.97 -2.64
C VAL A 268 13.26 36.60 -2.89
N ILE A 269 13.24 37.85 -3.35
CA ILE A 269 12.05 38.46 -3.93
C ILE A 269 12.07 38.18 -5.43
N SER A 270 11.06 37.48 -5.91
CA SER A 270 10.83 37.25 -7.34
C SER A 270 9.57 37.97 -7.83
N GLN A 271 9.58 38.44 -9.08
CA GLN A 271 8.39 38.95 -9.75
C GLN A 271 7.78 37.85 -10.62
N ILE A 272 6.48 37.64 -10.46
CA ILE A 272 5.67 36.71 -11.25
C ILE A 272 4.69 37.54 -12.09
N LYS A 273 4.55 37.19 -13.36
CA LYS A 273 3.44 37.67 -14.20
C LYS A 273 2.22 36.79 -13.94
N THR A 274 1.18 37.35 -13.34
CA THR A 274 -0.18 36.78 -13.43
C THR A 274 -0.92 37.43 -14.60
N LYS A 275 -2.13 36.95 -14.95
CA LYS A 275 -2.88 37.51 -16.09
C LYS A 275 -3.14 39.02 -15.94
N ASP A 276 -3.52 39.45 -14.74
CA ASP A 276 -4.10 40.78 -14.53
C ASP A 276 -3.20 41.74 -13.73
N LYS A 277 -2.23 41.23 -12.94
CA LYS A 277 -1.30 42.06 -12.14
C LYS A 277 0.12 41.48 -12.06
N LYS A 278 1.09 42.37 -11.83
CA LYS A 278 2.44 42.00 -11.35
C LYS A 278 2.35 41.62 -9.88
N SER A 279 2.79 40.42 -9.53
CA SER A 279 2.84 39.96 -8.13
C SER A 279 4.29 39.72 -7.72
N TYR A 280 4.65 40.06 -6.49
CA TYR A 280 5.97 39.78 -5.94
C TYR A 280 5.86 38.61 -4.95
N ALA A 281 6.58 37.53 -5.22
CA ALA A 281 6.63 36.35 -4.35
C ALA A 281 7.93 36.34 -3.54
N VAL A 282 7.81 36.09 -2.24
CA VAL A 282 8.93 35.93 -1.31
C VAL A 282 9.23 34.44 -1.14
N LEU A 283 10.46 34.05 -1.45
CA LEU A 283 10.99 32.72 -1.21
C LEU A 283 12.08 32.79 -0.14
N LYS A 284 12.13 31.75 0.69
CA LYS A 284 13.22 31.45 1.62
C LYS A 284 13.79 30.09 1.23
N ILE A 285 15.09 30.02 1.04
CA ILE A 285 15.81 28.82 0.61
C ILE A 285 16.74 28.41 1.74
N ILE A 286 16.62 27.17 2.20
CA ILE A 286 17.45 26.57 3.25
C ILE A 286 17.98 25.22 2.78
N CYS A 287 18.99 24.69 3.47
CA CYS A 287 19.52 23.35 3.20
C CYS A 287 19.26 22.45 4.41
N GLU A 288 18.36 21.49 4.26
CA GLU A 288 17.97 20.52 5.30
C GLU A 288 18.22 19.11 4.76
N ASN A 289 18.94 18.26 5.50
CA ASN A 289 19.21 16.86 5.17
C ASN A 289 19.64 16.62 3.70
N ASN A 290 20.60 17.43 3.21
CA ASN A 290 21.12 17.40 1.84
C ASN A 290 20.08 17.71 0.73
N PHE A 291 18.98 18.39 1.06
CA PHE A 291 18.02 18.91 0.10
C PHE A 291 17.91 20.44 0.19
N PHE A 292 17.89 21.11 -0.96
CA PHE A 292 17.57 22.54 -1.04
C PHE A 292 16.05 22.71 -0.91
N VAL A 293 15.60 23.18 0.24
CA VAL A 293 14.18 23.39 0.54
C VAL A 293 13.79 24.81 0.19
N HIS A 294 12.92 24.94 -0.82
CA HIS A 294 12.40 26.20 -1.31
C HIS A 294 11.07 26.49 -0.64
N ILE A 295 11.09 27.30 0.41
CA ILE A 295 9.91 27.72 1.15
C ILE A 295 9.25 28.88 0.41
N ASN A 296 8.01 28.68 -0.03
CA ASN A 296 7.14 29.77 -0.49
C ASN A 296 6.57 30.48 0.75
N CYS A 297 7.03 31.69 1.05
CA CYS A 297 6.44 32.49 2.14
C CYS A 297 5.12 33.13 1.68
N GLY A 298 4.97 33.44 0.38
CA GLY A 298 3.77 34.00 -0.20
C GLY A 298 4.02 35.29 -0.97
N TYR A 299 3.01 36.16 -1.03
CA TYR A 299 3.01 37.34 -1.91
C TYR A 299 3.04 38.65 -1.12
N ILE A 300 3.76 39.63 -1.64
CA ILE A 300 3.86 41.00 -1.11
C ILE A 300 3.51 42.05 -2.17
N THR A 301 3.13 43.24 -1.70
CA THR A 301 2.84 44.41 -2.55
C THR A 301 4.11 45.14 -3.01
N GLU A 302 3.94 46.11 -3.92
CA GLU A 302 5.01 47.00 -4.39
C GLU A 302 5.71 47.74 -3.24
N ALA A 303 4.95 48.22 -2.24
CA ALA A 303 5.47 48.98 -1.10
C ALA A 303 6.25 48.13 -0.09
N GLN A 304 5.85 46.88 0.11
CA GLN A 304 6.46 45.95 1.09
C GLN A 304 7.83 45.40 0.67
N LYS A 305 8.36 45.77 -0.51
CA LYS A 305 9.67 45.30 -1.01
C LYS A 305 10.86 45.65 -0.12
N THR A 306 10.77 46.72 0.66
CA THR A 306 11.83 47.19 1.57
C THR A 306 11.82 46.40 2.88
N THR A 307 10.65 46.31 3.52
CA THR A 307 10.43 45.65 4.84
C THR A 307 10.16 44.15 4.76
N TYR A 308 10.16 43.54 3.57
CA TYR A 308 9.72 42.16 3.32
C TYR A 308 10.25 41.10 4.29
N LYS A 309 11.46 41.27 4.86
CA LYS A 309 12.05 40.36 5.85
C LYS A 309 11.27 40.31 7.16
N GLU A 310 10.78 41.44 7.63
CA GLU A 310 9.98 41.57 8.86
C GLU A 310 8.64 40.83 8.72
N LEU A 311 8.12 40.74 7.50
CA LEU A 311 6.88 40.03 7.15
C LEU A 311 7.07 38.51 7.00
N ILE A 312 8.30 37.99 6.93
CA ILE A 312 8.54 36.55 6.66
C ILE A 312 7.88 35.62 7.69
N PRO A 313 7.94 35.87 9.02
CA PRO A 313 7.29 35.00 10.00
C PRO A 313 5.76 34.96 9.85
N GLU A 314 5.13 36.13 9.67
CA GLU A 314 3.68 36.29 9.44
C GLU A 314 3.23 35.63 8.13
N LEU A 315 4.05 35.77 7.08
CA LEU A 315 3.82 35.15 5.77
C LEU A 315 3.93 33.62 5.85
N GLU A 316 4.96 33.08 6.52
CA GLU A 316 5.12 31.62 6.71
C GLU A 316 3.98 31.01 7.55
N GLU A 317 3.46 31.72 8.57
CA GLU A 317 2.32 31.24 9.36
C GLU A 317 1.06 31.12 8.50
N ARG A 318 0.72 32.15 7.73
CA ARG A 318 -0.43 32.11 6.80
C ARG A 318 -0.34 30.99 5.76
N GLN A 319 0.86 30.53 5.41
CA GLN A 319 1.01 29.35 4.53
C GLN A 319 0.84 28.02 5.30
N ARG A 320 1.23 27.94 6.58
CA ARG A 320 0.93 26.79 7.44
C ARG A 320 -0.59 26.64 7.62
N GLU A 321 -1.25 27.68 8.14
CA GLU A 321 -2.70 27.71 8.37
C GLU A 321 -3.49 27.29 7.11
N LYS A 322 -3.10 27.83 5.95
CA LYS A 322 -3.74 27.51 4.66
C LYS A 322 -3.54 26.06 4.23
N GLN A 323 -2.34 25.50 4.40
CA GLN A 323 -2.06 24.11 4.04
C GLN A 323 -2.71 23.13 5.02
N GLU A 324 -2.76 23.47 6.31
CA GLU A 324 -3.45 22.68 7.34
C GLU A 324 -4.97 22.70 7.12
N SER A 325 -5.57 23.85 6.83
CA SER A 325 -6.97 23.96 6.44
C SER A 325 -7.29 23.12 5.18
N LEU A 326 -6.45 23.21 4.14
CA LEU A 326 -6.61 22.42 2.92
C LEU A 326 -6.45 20.92 3.18
N LYS A 327 -5.49 20.51 4.02
CA LYS A 327 -5.29 19.13 4.44
C LYS A 327 -6.51 18.60 5.21
N ASN A 328 -6.98 19.35 6.20
CA ASN A 328 -8.12 18.97 7.03
C ASN A 328 -9.39 18.83 6.17
N HIS A 329 -9.61 19.70 5.19
CA HIS A 329 -10.70 19.55 4.22
C HIS A 329 -10.53 18.31 3.34
N GLN A 330 -9.32 18.02 2.84
CA GLN A 330 -9.03 16.79 2.08
C GLN A 330 -9.12 15.52 2.92
N GLU A 331 -8.91 15.58 4.23
CA GLU A 331 -9.05 14.46 5.16
C GLU A 331 -10.52 14.27 5.57
N GLN A 332 -11.28 15.35 5.74
CA GLN A 332 -12.74 15.29 5.89
C GLN A 332 -13.43 14.72 4.65
N GLU A 333 -13.11 15.19 3.44
CA GLU A 333 -13.68 14.65 2.21
C GLU A 333 -13.22 13.21 1.94
N ARG A 334 -11.99 12.82 2.31
CA ARG A 334 -11.57 11.40 2.26
C ARG A 334 -12.25 10.55 3.32
N ALA A 335 -12.44 11.05 4.54
CA ALA A 335 -13.19 10.34 5.58
C ALA A 335 -14.66 10.17 5.16
N ARG A 336 -15.28 11.19 4.57
CA ARG A 336 -16.63 11.16 4.00
C ARG A 336 -16.75 10.23 2.80
N GLN A 337 -15.75 10.18 1.91
CA GLN A 337 -15.70 9.21 0.81
C GLN A 337 -15.47 7.79 1.34
N GLN A 338 -14.64 7.61 2.36
CA GLN A 338 -14.47 6.33 3.06
C GLN A 338 -15.72 5.93 3.85
N GLU A 339 -16.50 6.87 4.37
CA GLU A 339 -17.78 6.63 5.02
C GLU A 339 -18.87 6.27 4.01
N ILE A 340 -18.92 6.94 2.85
CA ILE A 340 -19.78 6.53 1.72
C ILE A 340 -19.43 5.12 1.27
N VAL A 341 -18.15 4.85 0.96
CA VAL A 341 -17.68 3.53 0.53
C VAL A 341 -17.83 2.47 1.64
N ALA A 342 -17.64 2.83 2.92
CA ALA A 342 -17.89 1.93 4.04
C ALA A 342 -19.38 1.70 4.29
N ASN A 343 -20.26 2.66 3.99
CA ASN A 343 -21.71 2.47 4.06
C ASN A 343 -22.22 1.67 2.86
N GLU A 344 -21.63 1.81 1.67
CA GLU A 344 -21.87 0.96 0.49
C GLU A 344 -21.37 -0.48 0.70
N LEU A 345 -20.23 -0.66 1.39
CA LEU A 345 -19.72 -1.98 1.80
C LEU A 345 -20.53 -2.57 2.95
N ASN A 346 -20.83 -1.81 4.01
CA ASN A 346 -21.66 -2.24 5.15
C ASN A 346 -23.13 -2.43 4.75
N PHE A 347 -23.58 -1.91 3.60
CA PHE A 347 -24.85 -2.27 2.98
C PHE A 347 -24.95 -3.78 2.67
N ASN A 348 -23.82 -4.51 2.70
CA ASN A 348 -23.77 -5.95 2.81
C ASN A 348 -22.86 -6.41 3.96
N ILE A 349 -23.44 -6.64 5.15
CA ILE A 349 -23.36 -7.91 5.90
C ILE A 349 -24.27 -7.85 7.15
N ALA A 350 -24.98 -8.94 7.44
CA ALA A 350 -25.69 -9.23 8.70
C ALA A 350 -26.92 -8.39 9.13
N GLY A 351 -27.54 -7.56 8.27
CA GLY A 351 -28.66 -6.68 8.68
C GLY A 351 -30.01 -6.79 7.93
N TYR A 352 -30.06 -7.30 6.69
CA TYR A 352 -31.16 -6.98 5.75
C TYR A 352 -31.82 -8.19 5.06
N ASP A 353 -32.11 -9.26 5.80
CA ASP A 353 -33.01 -10.32 5.33
C ASP A 353 -34.47 -9.92 5.62
N THR A 354 -35.09 -9.18 4.69
CA THR A 354 -36.49 -8.79 4.84
C THR A 354 -37.42 -9.96 4.49
N GLN A 355 -38.60 -9.97 5.10
CA GLN A 355 -39.61 -11.00 4.87
C GLN A 355 -40.11 -10.94 3.42
N ALA A 356 -40.12 -12.08 2.72
CA ALA A 356 -40.76 -12.16 1.40
C ALA A 356 -42.29 -12.07 1.55
N LEU A 357 -42.98 -11.59 0.52
CA LEU A 357 -44.45 -11.52 0.52
C LEU A 357 -45.08 -12.92 0.56
N PHE A 358 -44.45 -13.88 -0.12
CA PHE A 358 -44.85 -15.29 -0.13
C PHE A 358 -43.66 -16.18 -0.55
N PRO A 359 -43.53 -17.42 -0.02
CA PRO A 359 -44.20 -17.96 1.17
C PRO A 359 -43.63 -17.37 2.48
N SER A 360 -44.25 -17.68 3.61
CA SER A 360 -43.81 -17.19 4.94
C SER A 360 -42.41 -17.66 5.34
N ILE A 361 -41.94 -18.82 4.85
CA ILE A 361 -40.58 -19.31 5.10
C ILE A 361 -39.53 -18.77 4.10
N ALA A 362 -39.91 -17.82 3.23
CA ALA A 362 -38.98 -17.13 2.34
C ALA A 362 -38.58 -15.74 2.90
N LYS A 363 -37.31 -15.38 2.69
CA LYS A 363 -36.77 -14.03 2.90
C LYS A 363 -36.04 -13.57 1.65
N GLN A 364 -35.83 -12.25 1.54
CA GLN A 364 -35.16 -11.61 0.43
C GLN A 364 -33.98 -10.74 0.93
N ARG A 365 -32.82 -10.87 0.28
CA ARG A 365 -31.57 -10.17 0.58
C ARG A 365 -31.09 -9.41 -0.67
N ALA A 366 -30.78 -8.11 -0.51
CA ALA A 366 -30.47 -7.20 -1.63
C ALA A 366 -31.62 -6.97 -2.66
N TRP A 367 -32.88 -7.17 -2.26
CA TRP A 367 -34.06 -6.85 -3.08
C TRP A 367 -34.73 -5.54 -2.63
N VAL A 368 -34.88 -4.58 -3.54
CA VAL A 368 -35.48 -3.25 -3.26
C VAL A 368 -37.01 -3.30 -3.10
N THR A 369 -37.69 -4.24 -3.77
CA THR A 369 -39.16 -4.38 -3.72
C THR A 369 -39.54 -5.69 -3.02
N PRO A 370 -40.49 -5.68 -2.06
CA PRO A 370 -41.09 -6.91 -1.51
C PRO A 370 -41.63 -7.80 -2.64
N THR A 371 -41.24 -9.06 -2.63
CA THR A 371 -41.41 -10.00 -3.76
C THR A 371 -41.97 -11.33 -3.27
N GLU A 372 -42.78 -11.98 -4.11
CA GLU A 372 -43.29 -13.34 -3.94
C GLU A 372 -42.40 -14.32 -4.72
N PHE A 373 -42.03 -15.44 -4.11
CA PHE A 373 -41.22 -16.50 -4.72
C PHE A 373 -42.07 -17.76 -4.90
N LEU A 374 -42.74 -17.86 -6.04
CA LEU A 374 -43.87 -18.79 -6.24
C LEU A 374 -43.47 -20.27 -6.25
N LEU A 375 -42.21 -20.57 -6.59
CA LEU A 375 -41.66 -21.92 -6.63
C LEU A 375 -41.00 -22.36 -5.31
N CYS A 376 -40.87 -21.45 -4.33
CA CYS A 376 -40.30 -21.75 -3.02
C CYS A 376 -41.21 -22.75 -2.25
N PRO A 377 -40.67 -23.79 -1.60
CA PRO A 377 -41.42 -24.64 -0.69
C PRO A 377 -42.14 -23.83 0.39
N LYS A 378 -43.30 -24.34 0.84
CA LYS A 378 -44.11 -23.73 1.90
C LYS A 378 -43.68 -24.18 3.31
N GLU A 379 -43.06 -25.34 3.38
CA GLU A 379 -42.49 -25.98 4.57
C GLU A 379 -41.08 -26.48 4.20
N ALA A 380 -40.23 -26.73 5.20
CA ALA A 380 -38.86 -27.20 5.00
C ALA A 380 -38.71 -28.67 5.42
N SER A 381 -37.95 -29.43 4.64
CA SER A 381 -37.59 -30.82 4.89
C SER A 381 -36.15 -30.95 5.40
N ASP A 382 -35.68 -32.18 5.62
CA ASP A 382 -34.28 -32.50 5.90
C ASP A 382 -33.34 -32.20 4.69
N THR A 383 -33.89 -32.03 3.47
CA THR A 383 -33.15 -31.72 2.23
C THR A 383 -33.78 -30.51 1.50
N PRO A 384 -33.73 -29.30 2.11
CA PRO A 384 -34.58 -28.19 1.71
C PRO A 384 -34.17 -27.56 0.36
N LEU A 385 -32.87 -27.52 0.03
CA LEU A 385 -32.40 -26.97 -1.25
C LEU A 385 -32.62 -27.98 -2.39
N GLU A 386 -32.51 -29.28 -2.11
CA GLU A 386 -32.84 -30.34 -3.04
C GLU A 386 -34.33 -30.32 -3.39
N ASP A 387 -35.21 -30.10 -2.40
CA ASP A 387 -36.65 -30.03 -2.62
C ASP A 387 -37.10 -28.74 -3.32
N TYR A 388 -36.51 -27.58 -3.00
CA TYR A 388 -36.74 -26.39 -3.83
C TYR A 388 -36.21 -26.61 -5.26
N CYS A 389 -35.05 -27.23 -5.45
CA CYS A 389 -34.54 -27.51 -6.80
C CYS A 389 -35.48 -28.42 -7.63
N LYS A 390 -36.31 -29.28 -7.00
CA LYS A 390 -37.35 -30.07 -7.69
C LYS A 390 -38.56 -29.24 -8.14
N ASN A 391 -38.85 -28.14 -7.46
CA ASN A 391 -39.93 -27.22 -7.83
C ASN A 391 -39.54 -26.27 -8.98
N LEU A 392 -38.25 -26.09 -9.24
CA LEU A 392 -37.78 -25.24 -10.33
C LEU A 392 -37.99 -25.92 -11.67
N GLN A 393 -38.58 -25.17 -12.60
CA GLN A 393 -38.84 -25.59 -13.99
C GLN A 393 -38.54 -24.40 -14.88
N LYS A 394 -37.94 -24.63 -16.05
CA LYS A 394 -37.71 -23.54 -17.03
C LYS A 394 -39.03 -22.97 -17.52
N GLU A 395 -39.01 -21.68 -17.88
CA GLU A 395 -40.16 -20.86 -18.28
C GLU A 395 -41.24 -20.63 -17.19
N ALA A 396 -41.26 -21.40 -16.10
CA ALA A 396 -42.16 -21.17 -14.98
C ALA A 396 -41.90 -19.82 -14.28
N LEU A 397 -42.97 -19.20 -13.77
CA LEU A 397 -42.91 -17.91 -13.08
C LEU A 397 -42.20 -18.09 -11.72
N PHE A 398 -40.98 -17.58 -11.61
CA PHE A 398 -40.13 -17.71 -10.43
C PHE A 398 -40.53 -16.71 -9.35
N SER A 399 -40.65 -15.44 -9.73
CA SER A 399 -40.92 -14.35 -8.80
C SER A 399 -41.83 -13.27 -9.36
N GLN A 400 -42.67 -12.71 -8.50
CA GLN A 400 -43.64 -11.67 -8.83
C GLN A 400 -43.59 -10.54 -7.79
N ASN A 401 -43.69 -9.30 -8.27
CA ASN A 401 -43.93 -8.13 -7.42
C ASN A 401 -44.76 -7.08 -8.19
N LYS A 402 -45.05 -5.95 -7.54
CA LYS A 402 -45.88 -4.87 -8.09
C LYS A 402 -45.32 -4.16 -9.35
N ASN A 403 -44.03 -4.36 -9.67
CA ASN A 403 -43.35 -3.67 -10.77
C ASN A 403 -43.07 -4.60 -11.97
N ASN A 404 -42.68 -5.86 -11.72
CA ASN A 404 -42.29 -6.82 -12.75
C ASN A 404 -42.57 -8.28 -12.40
N LEU A 405 -42.55 -9.12 -13.44
CA LEU A 405 -42.63 -10.58 -13.38
C LEU A 405 -41.31 -11.16 -13.88
N ALA A 406 -40.84 -12.27 -13.28
CA ALA A 406 -39.64 -12.95 -13.74
C ALA A 406 -39.83 -14.48 -13.81
N SER A 407 -39.57 -15.07 -14.99
CA SER A 407 -39.60 -16.51 -15.21
C SER A 407 -38.19 -17.12 -15.17
N VAL A 408 -38.10 -18.42 -14.86
CA VAL A 408 -36.83 -19.17 -14.86
C VAL A 408 -36.32 -19.32 -16.29
N LEU A 409 -35.08 -18.91 -16.55
CA LEU A 409 -34.35 -19.21 -17.79
C LEU A 409 -33.48 -20.46 -17.62
N ASP A 410 -32.70 -20.52 -16.55
CA ASP A 410 -31.90 -21.69 -16.17
C ASP A 410 -31.65 -21.76 -14.66
N PHE A 411 -31.28 -22.93 -14.15
CA PHE A 411 -30.94 -23.12 -12.74
C PHE A 411 -29.96 -24.27 -12.50
N ALA A 412 -29.17 -24.16 -11.43
CA ALA A 412 -28.26 -25.21 -10.98
C ALA A 412 -28.18 -25.27 -9.45
N LEU A 413 -28.25 -26.50 -8.91
CA LEU A 413 -27.99 -26.78 -7.50
C LEU A 413 -26.49 -27.01 -7.27
N CYS A 414 -25.92 -26.26 -6.34
CA CYS A 414 -24.59 -26.45 -5.77
C CYS A 414 -24.72 -26.90 -4.30
N SER A 415 -23.64 -27.44 -3.73
CA SER A 415 -23.62 -28.08 -2.39
C SER A 415 -23.98 -27.20 -1.18
N LYS A 416 -24.34 -25.92 -1.40
CA LYS A 416 -24.82 -24.97 -0.38
C LYS A 416 -25.85 -23.95 -0.88
N ALA A 417 -26.18 -23.95 -2.18
CA ALA A 417 -27.00 -22.91 -2.80
C ALA A 417 -27.60 -23.36 -4.13
N ILE A 418 -28.74 -22.80 -4.52
CA ILE A 418 -29.26 -22.88 -5.89
C ILE A 418 -28.96 -21.55 -6.59
N PHE A 419 -28.48 -21.59 -7.83
CA PHE A 419 -28.32 -20.40 -8.67
C PHE A 419 -29.33 -20.44 -9.81
N VAL A 420 -30.21 -19.43 -9.85
CA VAL A 420 -31.29 -19.30 -10.84
C VAL A 420 -31.02 -18.07 -11.71
N ILE A 421 -31.00 -18.23 -13.03
CA ILE A 421 -31.12 -17.12 -13.98
C ILE A 421 -32.61 -16.90 -14.22
N CYS A 422 -33.07 -15.67 -14.01
CA CYS A 422 -34.44 -15.27 -14.30
C CYS A 422 -34.46 -14.29 -15.48
N LYS A 423 -35.51 -14.35 -16.31
CA LYS A 423 -35.80 -13.38 -17.37
C LYS A 423 -37.02 -12.54 -16.98
N PHE A 424 -36.92 -11.22 -17.09
CA PHE A 424 -38.03 -10.30 -16.84
C PHE A 424 -38.92 -10.09 -18.07
N ASP A 425 -40.09 -9.48 -17.86
CA ASP A 425 -40.91 -8.94 -18.94
C ASP A 425 -40.22 -7.76 -19.65
N GLU A 426 -40.58 -7.51 -20.92
CA GLU A 426 -39.90 -6.61 -21.88
C GLU A 426 -39.88 -5.11 -21.49
N ARG A 427 -40.41 -4.77 -20.32
CA ARG A 427 -40.44 -3.42 -19.75
C ARG A 427 -39.16 -3.06 -18.98
N ASN A 428 -38.29 -4.04 -18.73
CA ASN A 428 -37.12 -3.89 -17.85
C ASN A 428 -35.84 -3.73 -18.70
N VAL A 429 -35.14 -2.59 -18.55
CA VAL A 429 -33.91 -2.27 -19.32
C VAL A 429 -32.81 -3.33 -19.15
N LYS A 430 -32.76 -3.96 -17.97
CA LYS A 430 -31.99 -5.19 -17.72
C LYS A 430 -32.95 -6.37 -17.78
N HIS A 431 -32.86 -7.16 -18.84
CA HIS A 431 -33.81 -8.22 -19.17
C HIS A 431 -33.60 -9.50 -18.34
N PHE A 432 -32.46 -9.63 -17.67
CA PHE A 432 -32.07 -10.84 -16.93
C PHE A 432 -31.65 -10.51 -15.50
N ALA A 433 -31.73 -11.48 -14.60
CA ALA A 433 -31.16 -11.41 -13.25
C ALA A 433 -30.57 -12.75 -12.79
N LEU A 434 -29.61 -12.70 -11.88
CA LEU A 434 -29.09 -13.86 -11.16
C LEU A 434 -29.61 -13.81 -9.72
N VAL A 435 -30.24 -14.90 -9.29
CA VAL A 435 -30.68 -15.12 -7.91
C VAL A 435 -29.90 -16.30 -7.34
N GLU A 436 -29.34 -16.13 -6.16
CA GLU A 436 -28.79 -17.20 -5.34
C GLU A 436 -29.78 -17.51 -4.22
N ILE A 437 -30.02 -18.78 -3.95
CA ILE A 437 -30.96 -19.25 -2.92
C ILE A 437 -30.17 -20.10 -1.94
N ILE A 438 -30.17 -19.71 -0.67
CA ILE A 438 -29.59 -20.49 0.43
C ILE A 438 -30.65 -20.81 1.48
N TYR A 439 -30.39 -21.81 2.32
CA TYR A 439 -31.26 -22.15 3.44
C TYR A 439 -30.50 -21.95 4.76
N GLU A 440 -30.91 -20.95 5.55
CA GLU A 440 -30.28 -20.56 6.81
C GLU A 440 -31.35 -20.17 7.84
N ASN A 441 -31.14 -20.50 9.11
CA ASN A 441 -32.02 -20.11 10.23
C ASN A 441 -33.52 -20.46 10.04
N ASN A 442 -33.80 -21.57 9.35
CA ASN A 442 -35.13 -22.05 8.93
C ASN A 442 -35.86 -21.19 7.88
N PHE A 443 -35.13 -20.40 7.09
CA PHE A 443 -35.68 -19.65 5.95
C PHE A 443 -34.92 -19.92 4.65
N PHE A 444 -35.66 -19.92 3.53
CA PHE A 444 -35.09 -19.79 2.19
C PHE A 444 -34.76 -18.32 1.91
N VAL A 445 -33.47 -17.98 1.87
CA VAL A 445 -33.02 -16.60 1.62
C VAL A 445 -32.68 -16.43 0.14
N HIS A 446 -33.44 -15.57 -0.53
CA HIS A 446 -33.31 -15.25 -1.94
C HIS A 446 -32.42 -14.01 -2.08
N ILE A 447 -31.20 -14.21 -2.55
CA ILE A 447 -30.15 -13.20 -2.64
C ILE A 447 -30.07 -12.71 -4.08
N ASN A 448 -30.38 -11.44 -4.30
CA ASN A 448 -30.18 -10.82 -5.61
C ASN A 448 -28.68 -10.66 -5.86
N ARG A 449 -28.16 -11.26 -6.94
CA ARG A 449 -26.74 -11.21 -7.33
C ARG A 449 -26.47 -10.28 -8.52
N GLY A 450 -27.47 -9.51 -8.95
CA GLY A 450 -27.38 -8.52 -10.02
C GLY A 450 -28.37 -8.77 -11.16
N GLY A 451 -28.72 -7.69 -11.85
CA GLY A 451 -29.40 -7.74 -13.14
C GLY A 451 -28.42 -7.54 -14.29
N PHE A 452 -28.72 -8.10 -15.46
CA PHE A 452 -27.86 -8.08 -16.65
C PHE A 452 -28.63 -7.57 -17.88
N PHE A 453 -27.93 -6.89 -18.77
CA PHE A 453 -28.48 -6.43 -20.04
C PHE A 453 -28.57 -7.59 -21.04
N GLU A 454 -27.52 -8.43 -21.12
CA GLU A 454 -27.41 -9.55 -22.05
C GLU A 454 -27.54 -10.92 -21.35
N GLU A 455 -28.16 -11.88 -22.06
CA GLU A 455 -28.26 -13.27 -21.63
C GLU A 455 -26.86 -13.89 -21.38
N ARG A 456 -25.91 -13.58 -22.25
CA ARG A 456 -24.51 -14.01 -22.15
C ARG A 456 -23.81 -13.46 -20.90
N GLY A 457 -24.15 -12.24 -20.48
CA GLY A 457 -23.71 -11.66 -19.21
C GLY A 457 -24.25 -12.47 -18.03
N ALA A 458 -25.56 -12.73 -18.01
CA ALA A 458 -26.17 -13.56 -16.96
C ALA A 458 -25.52 -14.97 -16.86
N TYR A 459 -25.29 -15.66 -17.98
CA TYR A 459 -24.59 -16.95 -17.98
C TYR A 459 -23.12 -16.86 -17.55
N LYS A 460 -22.39 -15.77 -17.86
CA LYS A 460 -21.02 -15.55 -17.36
C LYS A 460 -21.01 -15.53 -15.83
N TYR A 461 -21.84 -14.67 -15.22
CA TYR A 461 -21.87 -14.53 -13.76
C TYR A 461 -22.49 -15.74 -13.05
N TRP A 462 -23.49 -16.41 -13.65
CA TRP A 462 -24.04 -17.67 -13.15
C TRP A 462 -23.01 -18.82 -13.17
N THR A 463 -22.17 -18.91 -14.21
CA THR A 463 -21.06 -19.88 -14.29
C THR A 463 -20.03 -19.62 -13.19
N LEU A 464 -19.65 -18.35 -13.00
CA LEU A 464 -18.66 -17.94 -11.99
C LEU A 464 -19.20 -18.12 -10.55
N ALA A 465 -20.49 -17.91 -10.31
CA ALA A 465 -21.13 -18.09 -9.01
C ALA A 465 -21.12 -19.56 -8.54
N GLN A 466 -21.28 -20.51 -9.46
CA GLN A 466 -21.10 -21.95 -9.22
C GLN A 466 -19.63 -22.35 -8.97
N GLY A 467 -18.68 -21.41 -9.10
CA GLY A 467 -17.24 -21.68 -9.00
C GLY A 467 -16.63 -22.32 -10.25
N LEU A 468 -17.38 -22.40 -11.36
CA LEU A 468 -16.91 -22.93 -12.63
C LEU A 468 -16.09 -21.87 -13.39
N LYS A 469 -15.26 -22.33 -14.35
CA LYS A 469 -14.48 -21.44 -15.22
C LYS A 469 -15.29 -21.02 -16.43
N TRP A 470 -15.52 -19.72 -16.58
CA TRP A 470 -16.03 -19.14 -17.81
C TRP A 470 -14.92 -19.07 -18.88
N SER A 471 -15.20 -19.58 -20.08
CA SER A 471 -14.31 -19.51 -21.26
C SER A 471 -14.81 -18.55 -22.34
N GLY A 472 -16.03 -18.05 -22.23
CA GLY A 472 -16.70 -17.23 -23.26
C GLY A 472 -16.26 -15.77 -23.37
N GLY A 473 -15.08 -15.41 -22.85
CA GLY A 473 -14.52 -14.05 -22.89
C GLY A 473 -15.33 -13.01 -22.11
N ASP A 474 -15.20 -11.75 -22.51
CA ASP A 474 -15.95 -10.63 -21.91
C ASP A 474 -17.31 -10.41 -22.58
N THR A 475 -18.19 -9.74 -21.85
CA THR A 475 -19.61 -9.49 -22.13
C THR A 475 -19.94 -8.02 -21.91
N PHE A 476 -21.06 -7.53 -22.43
CA PHE A 476 -21.42 -6.11 -22.27
C PHE A 476 -21.51 -5.68 -20.79
N ASP A 477 -22.02 -6.56 -19.94
CA ASP A 477 -22.17 -6.37 -18.50
C ASP A 477 -20.82 -6.29 -17.72
N ASP A 478 -19.67 -6.61 -18.33
CA ASP A 478 -18.35 -6.41 -17.70
C ASP A 478 -17.85 -4.96 -17.74
N TYR A 479 -18.50 -4.09 -18.52
CA TYR A 479 -18.09 -2.70 -18.79
C TYR A 479 -19.11 -1.66 -18.30
N CYS A 480 -20.07 -2.06 -17.46
CA CYS A 480 -21.24 -1.26 -17.04
C CYS A 480 -21.37 -1.10 -15.51
#